data_AF-A0A7Y0CTZ6-F1
#
_entry.id   AF-A0A7Y0CTZ6-F1
#
_cell.length_a   1.000
_cell.length_b   1.000
_cell.length_c   1.000
_cell.angle_alpha   90.00
_cell.angle_beta   90.00
_cell.angle_gamma   90.00
#
_symmetry.space_group_name_H-M   'P 1'
#
loop_
_entity.id
_entity.type
_entity.pdbx_description
1 polymer ?
#
loop_
_entity_poly.entity_id
_entity_poly.type
_entity_poly.pdbx_seq_one_letter_code
_entity_poly.pdbx_strand_id
1 'polypeptide(L)'
;MTALQSTAKVTEVVTGRLQSLHSFLEETNDRLKAGQVAGAKVWPSGFGALDKALTGGFRSGELVLLGGPQGLGKTTFGLQVMRNLIAANHSAVYFSFEHDNHTLLERLIAMEAAEIAGPTAVPLHRVRQAFEARHGTEQTLEGRLEGTLGGVEAVEALQGYARRLHLHRSNGSDTDVEAMRRVIETIRDETGEEPFVVVDYLQKVHVPQSAGMSEDERVTVVVEALKDLALELTLPVMAIVAADKSGLVTGKRMRVHDLRGSSALAYEPDVVLIINDKYDVVARHHLIYDVANADRFRGWVVMTIEKNRNGVDKVDLEFRKRFDQGRFDTGGGYVTEQLIDERIFVE
;
A
#
# COMPACT_ATOMS: atom_id res chain seq x y z
N MET A 1 -10.46 17.92 -42.88
CA MET A 1 -10.98 18.69 -41.73
C MET A 1 -10.66 18.05 -40.36
N THR A 2 -10.48 16.72 -40.28
CA THR A 2 -10.22 15.97 -39.03
C THR A 2 -8.83 16.18 -38.39
N ALA A 3 -7.75 16.34 -39.18
CA ALA A 3 -6.40 16.51 -38.63
C ALA A 3 -6.16 17.89 -37.97
N LEU A 4 -6.77 18.96 -38.49
CA LEU A 4 -6.67 20.33 -37.97
C LEU A 4 -7.48 20.53 -36.67
N GLN A 5 -8.63 19.85 -36.54
CA GLN A 5 -9.42 19.86 -35.30
C GLN A 5 -8.71 19.10 -34.16
N SER A 6 -8.00 18.02 -34.49
CA SER A 6 -7.21 17.24 -33.51
C SER A 6 -6.01 18.03 -32.97
N THR A 7 -5.31 18.77 -33.82
CA THR A 7 -4.15 19.59 -33.42
C THR A 7 -4.56 20.81 -32.60
N ALA A 8 -5.69 21.45 -32.94
CA ALA A 8 -6.24 22.55 -32.15
C ALA A 8 -6.61 22.10 -30.72
N LYS A 9 -7.28 20.94 -30.58
CA LYS A 9 -7.70 20.40 -29.27
C LYS A 9 -6.51 20.01 -28.39
N VAL A 10 -5.45 19.45 -28.98
CA VAL A 10 -4.20 19.15 -28.26
C VAL A 10 -3.49 20.44 -27.83
N THR A 11 -3.43 21.44 -28.70
CA THR A 11 -2.81 22.74 -28.37
C THR A 11 -3.55 23.44 -27.23
N GLU A 12 -4.87 23.36 -27.20
CA GLU A 12 -5.73 23.94 -26.14
C GLU A 12 -5.55 23.22 -24.79
N VAL A 13 -5.44 21.89 -24.79
CA VAL A 13 -5.12 21.10 -23.57
C VAL A 13 -3.71 21.42 -23.04
N VAL A 14 -2.73 21.56 -23.92
CA VAL A 14 -1.34 21.88 -23.55
C VAL A 14 -1.23 23.30 -22.99
N THR A 15 -1.89 24.27 -23.61
CA THR A 15 -1.89 25.67 -23.15
C THR A 15 -2.74 25.88 -21.90
N GLY A 16 -3.80 25.10 -21.68
CA GLY A 16 -4.60 25.11 -20.46
C GLY A 16 -3.86 24.64 -19.19
N ARG A 17 -2.72 23.95 -19.34
CA ARG A 17 -1.84 23.56 -18.23
C ARG A 17 -0.76 24.60 -17.90
N LEU A 18 -0.65 25.67 -18.70
CA LEU A 18 0.33 26.73 -18.49
C LEU A 18 -0.23 27.79 -17.53
N GLN A 19 0.35 27.87 -16.34
CA GLN A 19 0.01 28.90 -15.36
C GLN A 19 1.27 29.69 -14.99
N SER A 20 1.16 31.01 -14.92
CA SER A 20 2.26 31.85 -14.44
C SER A 20 2.42 31.71 -12.92
N LEU A 21 3.64 31.90 -12.41
CA LEU A 21 3.86 31.93 -10.96
C LEU A 21 2.99 32.99 -10.27
N HIS A 22 2.78 34.14 -10.91
CA HIS A 22 1.93 35.21 -10.37
C HIS A 22 0.47 34.74 -10.20
N SER A 23 -0.13 34.19 -11.26
CA SER A 23 -1.51 33.69 -11.20
C SER A 23 -1.67 32.52 -10.22
N PHE A 24 -0.66 31.66 -10.09
CA PHE A 24 -0.68 30.56 -9.12
C PHE A 24 -0.57 31.06 -7.67
N LEU A 25 0.22 32.10 -7.41
CA LEU A 25 0.31 32.75 -6.10
C LEU A 25 -1.01 33.46 -5.72
N GLU A 26 -1.67 34.13 -6.67
CA GLU A 26 -2.98 34.74 -6.43
C GLU A 26 -4.03 33.69 -6.08
N GLU A 27 -4.15 32.63 -6.88
CA GLU A 27 -5.06 31.51 -6.61
C GLU A 27 -4.78 30.88 -5.23
N THR A 28 -3.50 30.64 -4.91
CA THR A 28 -3.07 30.11 -3.62
C THR A 28 -3.50 31.02 -2.47
N ASN A 29 -3.28 32.33 -2.61
CA ASN A 29 -3.68 33.31 -1.59
C ASN A 29 -5.20 33.35 -1.41
N ASP A 30 -5.97 33.24 -2.49
CA ASP A 30 -7.43 33.27 -2.42
C ASP A 30 -7.98 32.01 -1.74
N ARG A 31 -7.38 30.83 -2.00
CA ARG A 31 -7.67 29.61 -1.25
C ARG A 31 -7.38 29.77 0.24
N LEU A 32 -6.22 30.33 0.59
CA LEU A 32 -5.84 30.58 2.00
C LEU A 32 -6.80 31.57 2.69
N LYS A 33 -7.20 32.65 2.02
CA LYS A 33 -8.20 33.61 2.53
C LYS A 33 -9.56 32.96 2.75
N ALA A 34 -9.94 32.00 1.91
CA ALA A 34 -11.15 31.19 2.06
C ALA A 34 -11.04 30.11 3.15
N GLY A 35 -9.91 30.03 3.87
CA GLY A 35 -9.67 29.02 4.91
C GLY A 35 -9.42 27.62 4.35
N GLN A 36 -9.16 27.50 3.04
CA GLN A 36 -8.89 26.23 2.38
C GLN A 36 -7.41 25.87 2.50
N VAL A 37 -7.12 24.57 2.57
CA VAL A 37 -5.76 24.05 2.50
C VAL A 37 -5.23 24.25 1.08
N ALA A 38 -4.07 24.92 0.96
CA ALA A 38 -3.38 25.14 -0.31
C ALA A 38 -2.18 24.20 -0.52
N GLY A 39 -1.82 23.38 0.48
CA GLY A 39 -0.80 22.35 0.36
C GLY A 39 -1.34 21.03 -0.17
N ALA A 40 -0.44 20.08 -0.44
CA ALA A 40 -0.80 18.71 -0.80
C ALA A 40 -1.70 18.08 0.27
N LYS A 41 -2.76 17.39 -0.15
CA LYS A 41 -3.60 16.59 0.74
C LYS A 41 -2.77 15.40 1.26
N VAL A 42 -2.97 15.03 2.52
CA VAL A 42 -2.21 13.97 3.20
C VAL A 42 -3.16 12.85 3.64
N TRP A 43 -2.74 11.61 3.43
CA TRP A 43 -3.40 10.37 3.82
C TRP A 43 -2.51 9.65 4.85
N PRO A 44 -2.84 9.70 6.15
CA PRO A 44 -2.07 9.02 7.19
C PRO A 44 -2.21 7.50 7.02
N SER A 45 -1.09 6.78 7.00
CA SER A 45 -1.09 5.32 6.88
C SER A 45 -1.72 4.62 8.10
N GLY A 46 -1.79 5.31 9.22
CA GLY A 46 -2.19 4.76 10.52
C GLY A 46 -1.05 4.01 11.23
N PHE A 47 0.15 3.99 10.65
CA PHE A 47 1.38 3.50 11.28
C PHE A 47 2.17 4.69 11.83
N GLY A 48 2.10 4.92 13.15
CA GLY A 48 2.56 6.16 13.75
C GLY A 48 4.02 6.51 13.47
N ALA A 49 4.92 5.52 13.52
CA ALA A 49 6.33 5.71 13.18
C ALA A 49 6.56 6.03 11.69
N LEU A 50 5.78 5.42 10.80
CA LEU A 50 5.84 5.67 9.36
C LEU A 50 5.27 7.05 9.03
N ASP A 51 4.10 7.40 9.56
CA ASP A 51 3.49 8.71 9.35
C ASP A 51 4.41 9.83 9.82
N LYS A 52 5.07 9.65 10.97
CA LYS A 52 6.09 10.60 11.44
C LYS A 52 7.25 10.74 10.45
N ALA A 53 7.78 9.63 9.94
CA ALA A 53 8.88 9.64 8.98
C ALA A 53 8.49 10.22 7.61
N LEU A 54 7.23 10.05 7.20
CA LEU A 54 6.66 10.63 5.97
C LEU A 54 6.07 12.04 6.19
N THR A 55 6.31 12.67 7.34
CA THR A 55 5.82 14.03 7.65
C THR A 55 4.29 14.14 7.53
N GLY A 56 3.57 13.16 8.08
CA GLY A 56 2.11 13.10 8.19
C GLY A 56 1.43 11.97 7.42
N GLY A 57 2.14 11.29 6.52
CA GLY A 57 1.60 10.21 5.69
C GLY A 57 1.88 10.41 4.21
N PHE A 58 1.09 9.74 3.35
CA PHE A 58 1.22 9.80 1.90
C PHE A 58 0.55 11.06 1.33
N ARG A 59 1.09 11.64 0.26
CA ARG A 59 0.60 12.91 -0.29
C ARG A 59 -0.06 12.76 -1.66
N SER A 60 -0.97 13.68 -1.98
CA SER A 60 -1.58 13.79 -3.30
C SER A 60 -0.50 13.89 -4.39
N GLY A 61 -0.59 13.07 -5.44
CA GLY A 61 0.38 13.06 -6.53
C GLY A 61 1.59 12.15 -6.32
N GLU A 62 1.68 11.45 -5.19
CA GLU A 62 2.79 10.54 -4.90
C GLU A 62 2.53 9.12 -5.42
N LEU A 63 3.54 8.55 -6.05
CA LEU A 63 3.68 7.12 -6.27
C LEU A 63 4.59 6.54 -5.18
N VAL A 64 4.05 5.58 -4.43
CA VAL A 64 4.72 4.85 -3.36
C VAL A 64 4.92 3.42 -3.81
N LEU A 65 6.15 2.91 -3.77
CA LEU A 65 6.42 1.49 -3.97
C LEU A 65 6.59 0.78 -2.64
N LEU A 66 5.99 -0.41 -2.53
CA LEU A 66 6.20 -1.33 -1.42
C LEU A 66 6.83 -2.63 -1.92
N GLY A 67 8.10 -2.83 -1.59
CA GLY A 67 8.86 -4.03 -1.93
C GLY A 67 9.23 -4.87 -0.71
N GLY A 68 9.77 -6.06 -0.95
CA GLY A 68 10.23 -6.97 0.09
C GLY A 68 10.12 -8.45 -0.29
N PRO A 69 10.79 -9.36 0.43
CA PRO A 69 10.64 -10.81 0.26
C PRO A 69 9.18 -11.30 0.39
N GLN A 70 8.93 -12.51 -0.11
CA GLN A 70 7.64 -13.17 0.02
C GLN A 70 7.32 -13.49 1.49
N GLY A 71 6.04 -13.53 1.84
CA GLY A 71 5.59 -13.92 3.19
C GLY A 71 5.81 -12.89 4.30
N LEU A 72 6.42 -11.74 4.03
CA LEU A 72 6.63 -10.69 5.04
C LEU A 72 5.46 -9.72 5.22
N GLY A 73 4.32 -9.97 4.58
CA GLY A 73 3.09 -9.20 4.80
C GLY A 73 2.93 -7.94 3.95
N LYS A 74 3.47 -7.88 2.73
CA LYS A 74 3.26 -6.73 1.82
C LYS A 74 1.77 -6.43 1.56
N THR A 75 1.02 -7.44 1.09
CA THR A 75 -0.44 -7.36 0.93
C THR A 75 -1.13 -7.02 2.26
N THR A 76 -0.69 -7.61 3.38
CA THR A 76 -1.22 -7.29 4.71
C THR A 76 -1.04 -5.82 5.06
N PHE A 77 0.13 -5.25 4.82
CA PHE A 77 0.42 -3.85 5.07
C PHE A 77 -0.46 -2.94 4.20
N GLY A 78 -0.51 -3.18 2.88
CA GLY A 78 -1.35 -2.42 1.97
C GLY A 78 -2.82 -2.44 2.38
N LEU A 79 -3.37 -3.62 2.68
CA LEU A 79 -4.75 -3.77 3.13
C LEU A 79 -5.01 -3.09 4.49
N GLN A 80 -4.05 -3.14 5.41
CA GLN A 80 -4.18 -2.50 6.72
C GLN A 80 -4.14 -0.97 6.63
N VAL A 81 -3.28 -0.42 5.76
CA VAL A 81 -3.29 1.03 5.45
C VAL A 81 -4.67 1.46 4.96
N MET A 82 -5.27 0.71 4.04
CA MET A 82 -6.61 1.00 3.53
C MET A 82 -7.66 0.99 4.64
N ARG A 83 -7.62 -0.03 5.51
CA ARG A 83 -8.51 -0.13 6.66
C ARG A 83 -8.37 1.09 7.58
N ASN A 84 -7.14 1.51 7.89
CA ASN A 84 -6.89 2.65 8.76
C ASN A 84 -7.44 3.95 8.13
N LEU A 85 -7.28 4.11 6.81
CA LEU A 85 -7.75 5.28 6.08
C LEU A 85 -9.28 5.39 6.04
N ILE A 86 -9.99 4.30 5.78
CA ILE A 86 -11.47 4.31 5.76
C ILE A 86 -12.06 4.56 7.16
N ALA A 87 -11.41 4.05 8.20
CA ALA A 87 -11.76 4.36 9.59
C ALA A 87 -11.52 5.84 9.93
N ALA A 88 -10.55 6.48 9.26
CA ALA A 88 -10.25 7.92 9.36
C ALA A 88 -11.07 8.79 8.39
N ASN A 89 -12.17 8.28 7.81
CA ASN A 89 -13.03 8.97 6.84
C ASN A 89 -12.34 9.36 5.51
N HIS A 90 -11.46 8.52 5.00
CA HIS A 90 -10.96 8.62 3.62
C HIS A 90 -11.58 7.55 2.72
N SER A 91 -11.80 7.87 1.44
CA SER A 91 -12.09 6.87 0.40
C SER A 91 -10.83 6.09 -0.02
N ALA A 92 -11.01 4.85 -0.46
CA ALA A 92 -9.91 3.97 -0.83
C ALA A 92 -10.34 2.86 -1.83
N VAL A 93 -9.48 2.54 -2.81
CA VAL A 93 -9.66 1.43 -3.75
C VAL A 93 -8.46 0.48 -3.80
N TYR A 94 -8.73 -0.83 -3.76
CA TYR A 94 -7.73 -1.89 -3.81
C TYR A 94 -7.88 -2.71 -5.10
N PHE A 95 -6.89 -2.64 -5.99
CA PHE A 95 -6.80 -3.45 -7.20
C PHE A 95 -6.02 -4.73 -6.91
N SER A 96 -6.73 -5.84 -6.75
CA SER A 96 -6.15 -7.16 -6.42
C SER A 96 -6.03 -8.03 -7.66
N PHE A 97 -4.80 -8.40 -8.02
CA PHE A 97 -4.50 -9.34 -9.11
C PHE A 97 -4.22 -10.77 -8.63
N GLU A 98 -3.96 -10.97 -7.34
CA GLU A 98 -3.60 -12.29 -6.77
C GLU A 98 -4.65 -12.88 -5.83
N HIS A 99 -5.39 -12.04 -5.12
CA HIS A 99 -6.31 -12.49 -4.08
C HIS A 99 -7.77 -12.31 -4.49
N ASP A 100 -8.59 -13.29 -4.13
CA ASP A 100 -10.05 -13.15 -4.22
C ASP A 100 -10.57 -12.13 -3.20
N ASN A 101 -11.63 -11.40 -3.56
CA ASN A 101 -12.22 -10.36 -2.72
C ASN A 101 -12.69 -10.90 -1.36
N HIS A 102 -13.19 -12.15 -1.29
CA HIS A 102 -13.59 -12.73 -0.01
C HIS A 102 -12.40 -13.00 0.90
N THR A 103 -11.24 -13.38 0.35
CA THR A 103 -10.01 -13.53 1.14
C THR A 103 -9.52 -12.20 1.72
N LEU A 104 -9.70 -11.10 0.99
CA LEU A 104 -9.40 -9.76 1.52
C LEU A 104 -10.40 -9.36 2.61
N LEU A 105 -11.68 -9.67 2.44
CA LEU A 105 -12.72 -9.43 3.44
C LEU A 105 -12.46 -10.18 4.75
N GLU A 106 -12.09 -11.47 4.69
CA GLU A 106 -11.71 -12.25 5.88
C GLU A 106 -10.57 -11.58 6.67
N ARG A 107 -9.57 -11.06 5.95
CA ARG A 107 -8.44 -10.33 6.57
C ARG A 107 -8.90 -9.01 7.17
N LEU A 108 -9.76 -8.25 6.51
CA LEU A 108 -10.33 -7.01 7.05
C LEU A 108 -11.09 -7.25 8.34
N ILE A 109 -11.93 -8.29 8.40
CA ILE A 109 -12.68 -8.66 9.62
C ILE A 109 -11.74 -9.03 10.76
N ALA A 110 -10.65 -9.76 10.49
CA ALA A 110 -9.66 -10.08 11.51
C ALA A 110 -8.88 -8.84 11.99
N MET A 111 -8.55 -7.91 11.07
CA MET A 111 -7.86 -6.64 11.38
C MET A 111 -8.72 -5.72 12.25
N GLU A 112 -9.85 -5.23 11.71
CA GLU A 112 -11.17 -5.42 12.33
C GLU A 112 -11.26 -5.60 13.85
N ALA A 113 -11.55 -6.86 14.19
CA ALA A 113 -11.75 -7.34 15.53
C ALA A 113 -10.53 -7.10 16.42
N ALA A 114 -9.32 -7.19 15.88
CA ALA A 114 -8.09 -6.99 16.65
C ALA A 114 -7.84 -5.54 17.04
N GLU A 115 -8.40 -4.56 16.32
CA GLU A 115 -8.42 -3.17 16.76
C GLU A 115 -9.36 -2.97 17.94
N ILE A 116 -10.57 -3.52 17.81
CA ILE A 116 -11.66 -3.34 18.76
C ILE A 116 -11.33 -4.05 20.08
N ALA A 117 -10.87 -5.29 20.00
CA ALA A 117 -10.70 -6.17 21.15
C ALA A 117 -9.24 -6.59 21.42
N GLY A 118 -8.28 -6.02 20.68
CA GLY A 118 -6.86 -6.19 20.93
C GLY A 118 -6.29 -7.55 20.52
N PRO A 119 -5.16 -7.97 21.12
CA PRO A 119 -4.39 -9.13 20.66
C PRO A 119 -5.08 -10.49 20.93
N THR A 120 -6.17 -10.52 21.70
CA THR A 120 -6.95 -11.73 21.98
C THR A 120 -8.20 -11.87 21.11
N ALA A 121 -8.44 -10.90 20.22
CA ALA A 121 -9.57 -10.94 19.29
C ALA A 121 -9.54 -12.17 18.37
N VAL A 122 -10.67 -12.43 17.72
CA VAL A 122 -10.83 -13.58 16.82
C VAL A 122 -9.69 -13.65 15.79
N PRO A 123 -8.93 -14.76 15.74
CA PRO A 123 -7.83 -14.90 14.79
C PRO A 123 -8.36 -15.21 13.38
N LEU A 124 -7.57 -14.88 12.37
CA LEU A 124 -7.91 -15.03 10.95
C LEU A 124 -8.36 -16.46 10.58
N HIS A 125 -7.75 -17.49 11.17
CA HIS A 125 -8.14 -18.88 10.89
C HIS A 125 -9.58 -19.19 11.36
N ARG A 126 -10.05 -18.53 12.43
CA ARG A 126 -11.44 -18.67 12.89
C ARG A 126 -12.41 -17.90 12.01
N VAL A 127 -12.01 -16.72 11.54
CA VAL A 127 -12.80 -15.96 10.55
C VAL A 127 -12.97 -16.79 9.27
N ARG A 128 -11.90 -17.40 8.75
CA ARG A 128 -11.97 -18.33 7.62
C ARG A 128 -12.92 -19.49 7.86
N GLN A 129 -12.84 -20.12 9.02
CA GLN A 129 -13.74 -21.20 9.39
C GLN A 129 -15.22 -20.76 9.36
N ALA A 130 -15.51 -19.52 9.76
CA ALA A 130 -16.86 -18.96 9.68
C ALA A 130 -17.35 -18.79 8.22
N PHE A 131 -16.47 -18.41 7.29
CA PHE A 131 -16.78 -18.31 5.86
C PHE A 131 -17.00 -19.70 5.23
N GLU A 132 -16.17 -20.69 5.59
CA GLU A 132 -16.17 -22.03 5.00
C GLU A 132 -17.27 -22.96 5.56
N ALA A 133 -17.89 -22.59 6.68
CA ALA A 133 -18.93 -23.40 7.32
C ALA A 133 -20.12 -23.66 6.39
N ARG A 134 -20.26 -24.91 5.93
CA ARG A 134 -21.35 -25.38 5.04
C ARG A 134 -22.65 -25.65 5.77
N HIS A 135 -22.59 -25.92 7.07
CA HIS A 135 -23.73 -26.27 7.90
C HIS A 135 -23.64 -25.51 9.24
N GLY A 136 -24.59 -24.62 9.47
CA GLY A 136 -24.74 -23.84 10.69
C GLY A 136 -26.17 -23.31 10.77
N THR A 137 -26.66 -23.08 11.99
CA THR A 137 -27.98 -22.46 12.22
C THR A 137 -28.01 -21.01 11.76
N GLU A 138 -26.86 -20.34 11.83
CA GLU A 138 -26.70 -18.93 11.46
C GLU A 138 -26.28 -18.75 10.00
N GLN A 139 -27.07 -17.96 9.27
CA GLN A 139 -26.86 -17.68 7.85
C GLN A 139 -26.08 -16.38 7.58
N THR A 140 -25.94 -15.53 8.58
CA THR A 140 -25.22 -14.24 8.49
C THR A 140 -23.78 -14.39 9.00
N LEU A 141 -22.90 -13.46 8.61
CA LEU A 141 -21.51 -13.46 9.10
C LEU A 141 -21.46 -13.15 10.60
N GLU A 142 -22.31 -12.24 11.05
CA GLU A 142 -22.47 -11.83 12.44
C GLU A 142 -22.84 -13.03 13.32
N GLY A 143 -23.89 -13.79 12.95
CA GLY A 143 -24.29 -14.97 13.72
C GLY A 143 -23.22 -16.07 13.70
N ARG A 144 -22.46 -16.20 12.60
CA ARG A 144 -21.34 -17.16 12.52
C ARG A 144 -20.11 -16.75 13.34
N LEU A 145 -19.98 -15.47 13.68
CA LEU A 145 -18.93 -14.93 14.54
C LEU A 145 -19.42 -14.67 15.97
N GLU A 146 -20.66 -15.00 16.28
CA GLU A 146 -21.21 -14.89 17.64
C GLU A 146 -20.37 -15.73 18.62
N GLY A 147 -20.10 -15.16 19.79
CA GLY A 147 -19.24 -15.77 20.81
C GLY A 147 -17.73 -15.69 20.52
N THR A 148 -17.33 -15.11 19.39
CA THR A 148 -15.92 -14.74 19.16
C THR A 148 -15.65 -13.32 19.66
N LEU A 149 -14.48 -13.09 20.25
CA LEU A 149 -14.13 -11.79 20.80
C LEU A 149 -13.87 -10.77 19.67
N GLY A 150 -14.71 -9.74 19.58
CA GLY A 150 -14.59 -8.65 18.60
C GLY A 150 -15.08 -8.98 17.19
N GLY A 151 -15.54 -10.21 16.93
CA GLY A 151 -15.90 -10.65 15.57
C GLY A 151 -17.19 -10.04 15.05
N VAL A 152 -18.22 -9.92 15.89
CA VAL A 152 -19.50 -9.31 15.51
C VAL A 152 -19.33 -7.81 15.33
N GLU A 153 -18.68 -7.17 16.30
CA GLU A 153 -18.38 -5.73 16.31
C GLU A 153 -17.54 -5.33 15.11
N ALA A 154 -16.62 -6.20 14.66
CA ALA A 154 -15.83 -5.98 13.45
C ALA A 154 -16.67 -5.94 12.18
N VAL A 155 -17.64 -6.84 12.04
CA VAL A 155 -18.54 -6.85 10.87
C VAL A 155 -19.42 -5.61 10.87
N GLU A 156 -19.98 -5.25 12.02
CA GLU A 156 -20.78 -4.03 12.18
C GLU A 156 -19.97 -2.75 11.88
N ALA A 157 -18.75 -2.66 12.41
CA ALA A 157 -17.84 -1.55 12.15
C ALA A 157 -17.55 -1.43 10.64
N LEU A 158 -17.13 -2.53 10.00
CA LEU A 158 -16.85 -2.57 8.58
C LEU A 158 -18.06 -2.14 7.74
N GLN A 159 -19.28 -2.57 8.09
CA GLN A 159 -20.51 -2.10 7.43
C GLN A 159 -20.70 -0.59 7.54
N GLY A 160 -20.33 0.01 8.68
CA GLY A 160 -20.45 1.43 8.95
C GLY A 160 -19.64 2.33 8.01
N TYR A 161 -18.47 1.87 7.54
CA TYR A 161 -17.62 2.61 6.59
C TYR A 161 -17.34 1.87 5.27
N ALA A 162 -18.07 0.78 4.99
CA ALA A 162 -17.92 -0.03 3.78
C ALA A 162 -18.06 0.77 2.47
N ARG A 163 -18.88 1.82 2.46
CA ARG A 163 -19.08 2.68 1.28
C ARG A 163 -17.82 3.45 0.86
N ARG A 164 -16.79 3.51 1.69
CA ARG A 164 -15.52 4.17 1.41
C ARG A 164 -14.43 3.21 0.92
N LEU A 165 -14.64 1.89 1.01
CA LEU A 165 -13.67 0.90 0.56
C LEU A 165 -14.19 0.14 -0.65
N HIS A 166 -13.44 0.21 -1.75
CA HIS A 166 -13.74 -0.52 -2.97
C HIS A 166 -12.69 -1.59 -3.22
N LEU A 167 -13.13 -2.84 -3.39
CA LEU A 167 -12.25 -3.96 -3.76
C LEU A 167 -12.50 -4.32 -5.23
N HIS A 168 -11.50 -4.07 -6.07
CA HIS A 168 -11.55 -4.41 -7.48
C HIS A 168 -10.81 -5.72 -7.73
N ARG A 169 -11.55 -6.73 -8.24
CA ARG A 169 -10.96 -7.98 -8.71
C ARG A 169 -10.33 -7.73 -10.07
N SER A 170 -9.02 -7.51 -10.08
CA SER A 170 -8.25 -7.20 -11.27
C SER A 170 -7.75 -8.46 -11.96
N ASN A 171 -7.52 -8.35 -13.26
CA ASN A 171 -7.06 -9.44 -14.09
C ASN A 171 -5.99 -8.93 -15.08
N GLY A 172 -4.94 -9.74 -15.29
CA GLY A 172 -3.78 -9.34 -16.09
C GLY A 172 -4.03 -9.27 -17.60
N SER A 173 -5.21 -9.67 -18.08
CA SER A 173 -5.57 -9.55 -19.49
C SER A 173 -6.33 -8.28 -19.86
N ASP A 174 -6.93 -7.58 -18.90
CA ASP A 174 -7.85 -6.46 -19.18
C ASP A 174 -7.72 -5.27 -18.23
N THR A 175 -7.08 -5.44 -17.07
CA THR A 175 -6.93 -4.37 -16.08
C THR A 175 -5.63 -3.62 -16.31
N ASP A 176 -5.67 -2.62 -17.19
CA ASP A 176 -4.61 -1.63 -17.40
C ASP A 176 -4.83 -0.37 -16.55
N VAL A 177 -3.89 0.58 -16.61
CA VAL A 177 -3.95 1.84 -15.82
C VAL A 177 -5.15 2.70 -16.21
N GLU A 178 -5.59 2.63 -17.47
CA GLU A 178 -6.72 3.40 -17.97
C GLU A 178 -8.06 2.81 -17.49
N ALA A 179 -8.14 1.49 -17.33
CA ALA A 179 -9.23 0.83 -16.63
C ALA A 179 -9.27 1.23 -15.15
N MET A 180 -8.11 1.31 -14.47
CA MET A 180 -8.05 1.79 -13.09
C MET A 180 -8.53 3.23 -12.97
N ARG A 181 -8.15 4.13 -13.89
CA ARG A 181 -8.63 5.51 -13.96
C ARG A 181 -10.15 5.59 -13.96
N ARG A 182 -10.82 4.84 -14.84
CA ARG A 182 -12.29 4.83 -14.92
C ARG A 182 -12.95 4.38 -13.62
N VAL A 183 -12.37 3.39 -12.95
CA VAL A 183 -12.86 2.93 -11.64
C VAL A 183 -12.69 4.02 -10.59
N ILE A 184 -11.54 4.68 -10.55
CA ILE A 184 -11.26 5.79 -9.62
C ILE A 184 -12.23 6.95 -9.84
N GLU A 185 -12.47 7.33 -11.10
CA GLU A 185 -13.43 8.40 -11.44
C GLU A 185 -14.85 8.04 -11.00
N THR A 186 -15.27 6.79 -11.18
CA THR A 186 -16.57 6.31 -10.69
C THR A 186 -16.68 6.45 -9.17
N ILE A 187 -15.63 6.06 -8.43
CA ILE A 187 -15.60 6.22 -6.96
C ILE A 187 -15.63 7.69 -6.56
N ARG A 188 -14.93 8.56 -7.29
CA ARG A 188 -14.95 10.00 -7.03
C ARG A 188 -16.34 10.59 -7.25
N ASP A 189 -17.04 10.18 -8.30
CA ASP A 189 -18.39 10.63 -8.60
C ASP A 189 -19.40 10.15 -7.53
N GLU A 190 -19.21 8.95 -6.99
CA GLU A 190 -20.06 8.38 -5.93
C GLU A 190 -19.78 8.97 -4.54
N THR A 191 -18.51 9.20 -4.21
CA THR A 191 -18.07 9.57 -2.84
C THR A 191 -17.77 11.05 -2.67
N GLY A 192 -17.48 11.78 -3.76
CA GLY A 192 -16.99 13.15 -3.73
C GLY A 192 -15.54 13.29 -3.23
N GLU A 193 -14.82 12.18 -3.02
CA GLU A 193 -13.47 12.17 -2.47
C GLU A 193 -12.48 11.47 -3.40
N GLU A 194 -11.25 12.00 -3.46
CA GLU A 194 -10.15 11.30 -4.11
C GLU A 194 -9.71 10.09 -3.24
N PRO A 195 -9.74 8.86 -3.78
CA PRO A 195 -9.42 7.67 -3.02
C PRO A 195 -7.91 7.46 -2.90
N PHE A 196 -7.50 6.80 -1.82
CA PHE A 196 -6.19 6.16 -1.76
C PHE A 196 -6.19 4.91 -2.65
N VAL A 197 -5.20 4.76 -3.54
CA VAL A 197 -5.16 3.65 -4.50
C VAL A 197 -4.08 2.64 -4.09
N VAL A 198 -4.45 1.36 -3.99
CA VAL A 198 -3.49 0.25 -3.86
C VAL A 198 -3.53 -0.65 -5.10
N VAL A 199 -2.36 -1.00 -5.63
CA VAL A 199 -2.19 -1.94 -6.75
C VAL A 199 -1.35 -3.14 -6.31
N ASP A 200 -1.93 -4.34 -6.26
CA ASP A 200 -1.30 -5.57 -5.75
C ASP A 200 -1.38 -6.71 -6.77
N TYR A 201 -0.35 -7.01 -7.58
CA TYR A 201 1.00 -6.43 -7.68
C TYR A 201 1.20 -5.76 -9.04
N LEU A 202 2.08 -4.74 -9.13
CA LEU A 202 2.24 -3.98 -10.38
C LEU A 202 2.64 -4.83 -11.59
N GLN A 203 3.42 -5.90 -11.39
CA GLN A 203 3.90 -6.74 -12.51
C GLN A 203 2.76 -7.46 -13.25
N LYS A 204 1.57 -7.50 -12.65
CA LYS A 204 0.36 -8.12 -13.21
C LYS A 204 -0.53 -7.13 -13.98
N VAL A 205 -0.27 -5.82 -13.89
CA VAL A 205 -1.04 -4.81 -14.61
C VAL A 205 -0.90 -5.04 -16.11
N HIS A 206 -2.03 -4.99 -16.80
CA HIS A 206 -2.07 -5.16 -18.24
C HIS A 206 -1.40 -3.98 -18.94
N VAL A 207 -0.58 -4.27 -19.94
CA VAL A 207 0.01 -3.27 -20.83
C VAL A 207 -0.53 -3.53 -22.23
N PRO A 208 -1.39 -2.63 -22.77
CA PRO A 208 -1.90 -2.75 -24.12
C PRO A 208 -0.75 -2.84 -25.13
N GLN A 209 -0.91 -3.69 -26.14
CA GLN A 209 0.10 -3.87 -27.21
C GLN A 209 1.50 -4.29 -26.71
N SER A 210 1.58 -5.01 -25.60
CA SER A 210 2.85 -5.49 -25.02
C SER A 210 3.51 -6.66 -25.76
N ALA A 211 3.02 -7.03 -26.95
CA ALA A 211 3.57 -8.12 -27.73
C ALA A 211 5.03 -7.82 -28.11
N GLY A 212 5.94 -8.69 -27.66
CA GLY A 212 7.38 -8.54 -27.89
C GLY A 212 8.13 -7.67 -26.87
N MET A 213 7.43 -7.06 -25.91
CA MET A 213 8.08 -6.34 -24.82
C MET A 213 8.66 -7.31 -23.79
N SER A 214 9.85 -7.00 -23.31
CA SER A 214 10.44 -7.61 -22.12
C SER A 214 9.63 -7.27 -20.87
N GLU A 215 9.87 -8.02 -19.79
CA GLU A 215 9.24 -7.72 -18.50
C GLU A 215 9.65 -6.34 -17.97
N ASP A 216 10.92 -5.96 -18.12
CA ASP A 216 11.44 -4.67 -17.66
C ASP A 216 10.80 -3.50 -18.41
N GLU A 217 10.63 -3.61 -19.72
CA GLU A 217 9.93 -2.59 -20.53
C GLU A 217 8.47 -2.47 -20.08
N ARG A 218 7.78 -3.59 -19.86
CA ARG A 218 6.39 -3.58 -19.37
C ARG A 218 6.29 -2.91 -18.00
N VAL A 219 7.19 -3.25 -17.08
CA VAL A 219 7.21 -2.67 -15.73
C VAL A 219 7.47 -1.16 -15.82
N THR A 220 8.39 -0.73 -16.68
CA THR A 220 8.67 0.70 -16.92
C THR A 220 7.40 1.45 -17.32
N VAL A 221 6.69 0.96 -18.35
CA VAL A 221 5.45 1.56 -18.83
C VAL A 221 4.39 1.65 -17.74
N VAL A 222 4.22 0.59 -16.94
CA VAL A 222 3.24 0.59 -15.84
C VAL A 222 3.62 1.61 -14.76
N VAL A 223 4.89 1.67 -14.36
CA VAL A 223 5.36 2.59 -13.30
C VAL A 223 5.18 4.04 -13.71
N GLU A 224 5.57 4.39 -14.94
CA GLU A 224 5.39 5.73 -15.52
C GLU A 224 3.89 6.09 -15.58
N ALA A 225 3.06 5.18 -16.10
CA ALA A 225 1.62 5.42 -16.20
C ALA A 225 0.95 5.56 -14.81
N LEU A 226 1.38 4.81 -13.80
CA LEU A 226 0.87 4.96 -12.43
C LEU A 226 1.32 6.29 -11.80
N LYS A 227 2.53 6.78 -12.11
CA LYS A 227 2.99 8.09 -11.66
C LYS A 227 2.17 9.21 -12.30
N ASP A 228 1.92 9.12 -13.61
CA ASP A 228 1.07 10.06 -14.33
C ASP A 228 -0.36 10.05 -13.77
N LEU A 229 -0.92 8.86 -13.52
CA LEU A 229 -2.24 8.71 -12.88
C LEU A 229 -2.29 9.42 -11.52
N ALA A 230 -1.28 9.21 -10.66
CA ALA A 230 -1.19 9.84 -9.34
C ALA A 230 -1.18 11.38 -9.45
N LEU A 231 -0.35 11.92 -10.35
CA LEU A 231 -0.22 13.36 -10.57
C LEU A 231 -1.49 13.98 -11.16
N GLU A 232 -2.06 13.36 -12.19
CA GLU A 232 -3.23 13.90 -12.90
C GLU A 232 -4.50 13.87 -12.07
N LEU A 233 -4.70 12.82 -11.26
CA LEU A 233 -5.84 12.71 -10.36
C LEU A 233 -5.56 13.28 -8.96
N THR A 234 -4.37 13.82 -8.72
CA THR A 234 -3.96 14.40 -7.42
C THR A 234 -4.25 13.50 -6.22
N LEU A 235 -3.95 12.21 -6.38
CA LEU A 235 -4.18 11.18 -5.36
C LEU A 235 -2.90 10.36 -5.12
N PRO A 236 -2.77 9.70 -3.96
CA PRO A 236 -1.66 8.78 -3.71
C PRO A 236 -1.92 7.40 -4.31
N VAL A 237 -0.90 6.83 -4.97
CA VAL A 237 -0.90 5.44 -5.47
C VAL A 237 0.18 4.66 -4.73
N MET A 238 -0.20 3.58 -4.04
CA MET A 238 0.71 2.57 -3.52
C MET A 238 0.71 1.34 -4.42
N ALA A 239 1.85 1.02 -5.02
CA ALA A 239 2.02 -0.17 -5.83
C ALA A 239 2.92 -1.19 -5.10
N ILE A 240 2.43 -2.42 -4.96
CA ILE A 240 3.18 -3.51 -4.36
C ILE A 240 4.05 -4.18 -5.43
N VAL A 241 5.34 -4.32 -5.12
CA VAL A 241 6.39 -4.81 -6.02
C VAL A 241 6.88 -6.17 -5.54
N ALA A 242 6.89 -7.16 -6.44
CA ALA A 242 7.57 -8.42 -6.20
C ALA A 242 9.11 -8.23 -6.22
N ALA A 243 9.82 -9.03 -5.43
CA ALA A 243 11.28 -9.09 -5.46
C ALA A 243 11.81 -10.01 -6.57
N ASP A 244 13.02 -9.76 -7.03
CA ASP A 244 13.73 -10.69 -7.92
C ASP A 244 14.30 -11.88 -7.17
N LYS A 245 14.53 -12.99 -7.88
CA LYS A 245 15.09 -14.22 -7.30
C LYS A 245 16.45 -13.98 -6.60
N SER A 246 17.27 -13.08 -7.13
CA SER A 246 18.57 -12.69 -6.56
C SER A 246 18.43 -11.92 -5.23
N GLY A 247 17.29 -11.25 -5.01
CA GLY A 247 16.96 -10.55 -3.77
C GLY A 247 16.37 -11.44 -2.68
N LEU A 248 16.08 -12.72 -2.96
CA LEU A 248 15.45 -13.66 -2.03
C LEU A 248 16.45 -14.51 -1.22
N VAL A 249 17.72 -14.10 -1.19
CA VAL A 249 18.76 -14.83 -0.44
C VAL A 249 18.59 -14.60 1.05
N THR A 250 18.43 -15.67 1.83
CA THR A 250 18.31 -15.60 3.29
C THR A 250 19.55 -14.96 3.90
N GLY A 251 19.34 -14.04 4.84
CA GLY A 251 20.43 -13.29 5.48
C GLY A 251 21.02 -12.16 4.61
N LYS A 252 20.40 -11.85 3.47
CA LYS A 252 20.67 -10.63 2.68
C LYS A 252 19.56 -9.62 2.88
N ARG A 253 19.94 -8.37 3.16
CA ARG A 253 19.03 -7.23 3.22
C ARG A 253 18.66 -6.80 1.82
N MET A 254 17.37 -6.83 1.52
CA MET A 254 16.83 -6.36 0.26
C MET A 254 16.92 -4.83 0.16
N ARG A 255 17.27 -4.36 -1.04
CA ARG A 255 17.32 -2.96 -1.45
C ARG A 255 16.46 -2.72 -2.69
N VAL A 256 16.34 -1.45 -3.08
CA VAL A 256 15.59 -1.06 -4.29
C VAL A 256 16.11 -1.76 -5.55
N HIS A 257 17.42 -1.97 -5.66
CA HIS A 257 18.03 -2.65 -6.81
C HIS A 257 17.77 -4.16 -6.86
N ASP A 258 17.22 -4.75 -5.80
CA ASP A 258 16.81 -6.15 -5.76
C ASP A 258 15.32 -6.34 -6.14
N LEU A 259 14.61 -5.25 -6.47
CA LEU A 259 13.21 -5.31 -6.92
C LEU A 259 13.12 -5.81 -8.36
N ARG A 260 12.07 -6.60 -8.63
CA ARG A 260 11.83 -7.20 -9.95
C ARG A 260 11.29 -6.19 -10.95
N GLY A 261 12.10 -5.87 -11.94
CA GLY A 261 11.76 -5.04 -13.08
C GLY A 261 12.90 -4.08 -13.43
N SER A 262 12.55 -2.98 -14.09
CA SER A 262 13.54 -2.01 -14.57
C SER A 262 13.99 -1.03 -13.48
N SER A 263 15.04 -0.27 -13.82
CA SER A 263 15.51 0.85 -13.00
C SER A 263 14.47 1.96 -12.76
N ALA A 264 13.36 1.99 -13.51
CA ALA A 264 12.26 2.93 -13.29
C ALA A 264 11.67 2.80 -11.87
N LEU A 265 11.71 1.60 -11.29
CA LEU A 265 11.31 1.34 -9.90
C LEU A 265 12.12 2.15 -8.87
N ALA A 266 13.34 2.57 -9.22
CA ALA A 266 14.17 3.41 -8.36
C ALA A 266 13.97 4.91 -8.63
N TYR A 267 13.74 5.30 -9.89
CA TYR A 267 13.76 6.70 -10.30
C TYR A 267 12.38 7.36 -10.29
N GLU A 268 11.34 6.68 -10.75
CA GLU A 268 10.00 7.26 -10.87
C GLU A 268 9.30 7.53 -9.54
N PRO A 269 9.18 6.58 -8.59
CA PRO A 269 8.38 6.79 -7.39
C PRO A 269 8.91 7.92 -6.51
N ASP A 270 8.03 8.50 -5.73
CA ASP A 270 8.35 9.53 -4.74
C ASP A 270 8.85 8.88 -3.44
N VAL A 271 8.26 7.75 -3.07
CA VAL A 271 8.61 6.98 -1.87
C VAL A 271 8.85 5.52 -2.24
N VAL A 272 9.91 4.92 -1.70
CA VAL A 272 10.17 3.48 -1.82
C VAL A 272 10.34 2.88 -0.43
N LEU A 273 9.43 1.98 -0.08
CA LEU A 273 9.41 1.23 1.18
C LEU A 273 9.86 -0.20 0.92
N ILE A 274 10.86 -0.69 1.64
CA ILE A 274 11.31 -2.09 1.55
C ILE A 274 11.13 -2.78 2.89
N ILE A 275 10.37 -3.87 2.90
CA ILE A 275 10.20 -4.74 4.08
C ILE A 275 11.25 -5.85 4.04
N ASN A 276 11.97 -6.04 5.14
CA ASN A 276 12.91 -7.14 5.39
C ASN A 276 12.53 -7.89 6.67
N ASP A 277 12.88 -9.18 6.76
CA ASP A 277 12.73 -9.90 8.02
C ASP A 277 13.79 -9.41 9.00
N LYS A 278 13.38 -8.97 10.20
CA LYS A 278 14.32 -8.41 11.18
C LYS A 278 15.38 -9.43 11.58
N TYR A 279 15.00 -10.72 11.65
CA TYR A 279 15.93 -11.78 11.99
C TYR A 279 17.07 -11.90 10.96
N ASP A 280 16.83 -11.61 9.69
CA ASP A 280 17.83 -11.76 8.63
C ASP A 280 18.81 -10.59 8.57
N VAL A 281 18.32 -9.38 8.89
CA VAL A 281 19.09 -8.14 8.70
C VAL A 281 19.73 -7.58 9.95
N VAL A 282 19.44 -8.13 11.13
CA VAL A 282 20.11 -7.73 12.38
C VAL A 282 21.48 -8.40 12.51
N ALA A 283 22.47 -7.64 13.00
CA ALA A 283 23.82 -8.12 13.24
C ALA A 283 23.87 -9.30 14.22
N ARG A 284 24.75 -10.28 13.96
CA ARG A 284 24.82 -11.55 14.71
C ARG A 284 24.97 -11.37 16.22
N HIS A 285 25.69 -10.35 16.67
CA HIS A 285 25.90 -10.13 18.10
C HIS A 285 24.59 -9.82 18.84
N HIS A 286 23.59 -9.19 18.21
CA HIS A 286 22.27 -9.01 18.81
C HIS A 286 21.45 -10.31 18.96
N LEU A 287 21.83 -11.38 18.27
CA LEU A 287 21.18 -12.70 18.35
C LEU A 287 21.82 -13.63 19.39
N ILE A 288 23.13 -13.49 19.62
CA ILE A 288 23.90 -14.44 20.46
C ILE A 288 23.69 -14.15 21.96
N TYR A 289 23.58 -12.88 22.34
CA TYR A 289 23.57 -12.50 23.75
C TYR A 289 22.25 -12.83 24.47
N ASP A 290 21.18 -13.12 23.74
CA ASP A 290 19.89 -13.50 24.31
C ASP A 290 19.10 -14.37 23.31
N VAL A 291 18.92 -15.65 23.64
CA VAL A 291 18.16 -16.59 22.79
C VAL A 291 16.71 -16.12 22.59
N ALA A 292 16.14 -15.38 23.55
CA ALA A 292 14.81 -14.80 23.39
C ALA A 292 14.76 -13.72 22.29
N ASN A 293 15.89 -13.06 21.96
CA ASN A 293 15.93 -12.07 20.89
C ASN A 293 15.77 -12.69 19.50
N ALA A 294 16.28 -13.90 19.28
CA ALA A 294 16.16 -14.57 17.98
C ALA A 294 14.69 -14.85 17.63
N ASP A 295 13.96 -15.47 18.56
CA ASP A 295 12.52 -15.72 18.38
C ASP A 295 11.71 -14.43 18.36
N ARG A 296 12.11 -13.44 19.17
CA ARG A 296 11.53 -12.10 19.11
C ARG A 296 11.65 -11.53 17.71
N PHE A 297 12.84 -11.44 17.12
CA PHE A 297 13.04 -10.79 15.81
C PHE A 297 12.36 -11.50 14.65
N ARG A 298 12.17 -12.82 14.71
CA ARG A 298 11.33 -13.54 13.74
C ARG A 298 9.89 -13.05 13.73
N GLY A 299 9.42 -12.47 14.83
CA GLY A 299 8.10 -11.84 14.93
C GLY A 299 8.05 -10.40 14.43
N TRP A 300 9.13 -9.84 13.89
CA TRP A 300 9.21 -8.44 13.47
C TRP A 300 9.69 -8.30 12.02
N VAL A 301 9.36 -7.17 11.42
CA VAL A 301 9.93 -6.74 10.14
C VAL A 301 10.67 -5.43 10.34
N VAL A 302 11.70 -5.22 9.52
CA VAL A 302 12.29 -3.90 9.31
C VAL A 302 11.70 -3.33 8.02
N MET A 303 11.07 -2.17 8.10
CA MET A 303 10.64 -1.37 6.95
C MET A 303 11.62 -0.23 6.75
N THR A 304 12.42 -0.30 5.68
CA THR A 304 13.32 0.78 5.28
C THR A 304 12.58 1.75 4.36
N ILE A 305 12.66 3.05 4.63
CA ILE A 305 12.35 4.09 3.64
C ILE A 305 13.60 4.29 2.78
N GLU A 306 13.72 3.56 1.68
CA GLU A 306 14.91 3.63 0.80
C GLU A 306 14.95 4.94 -0.01
N LYS A 307 13.79 5.52 -0.29
CA LYS A 307 13.63 6.79 -1.00
C LYS A 307 12.47 7.57 -0.43
N ASN A 308 12.63 8.89 -0.29
CA ASN A 308 11.57 9.82 0.06
C ASN A 308 11.88 11.20 -0.56
N ARG A 309 11.19 11.56 -1.64
CA ARG A 309 11.42 12.85 -2.35
C ARG A 309 11.10 14.07 -1.49
N ASN A 310 10.21 13.94 -0.51
CA ASN A 310 9.67 15.05 0.27
C ASN A 310 10.16 15.07 1.73
N GLY A 311 11.16 14.25 2.07
CA GLY A 311 11.60 14.11 3.46
C GLY A 311 12.88 13.30 3.61
N VAL A 312 13.03 12.68 4.77
CA VAL A 312 14.22 11.89 5.11
C VAL A 312 14.12 10.51 4.48
N ASP A 313 15.20 10.06 3.87
CA ASP A 313 15.40 8.70 3.36
C ASP A 313 16.37 7.90 4.26
N LYS A 314 16.53 6.61 3.98
CA LYS A 314 17.37 5.66 4.72
C LYS A 314 17.00 5.57 6.20
N VAL A 315 15.70 5.66 6.48
CA VAL A 315 15.13 5.50 7.81
C VAL A 315 14.67 4.07 7.98
N ASP A 316 15.13 3.44 9.06
CA ASP A 316 14.77 2.07 9.41
C ASP A 316 13.73 2.05 10.52
N LEU A 317 12.53 1.59 10.16
CA LEU A 317 11.41 1.40 11.07
C LEU A 317 11.21 -0.08 11.33
N GLU A 318 10.57 -0.41 12.44
CA GLU A 318 10.21 -1.78 12.77
C GLU A 318 8.75 -1.93 13.19
N PHE A 319 8.15 -3.04 12.77
CA PHE A 319 6.77 -3.38 13.09
C PHE A 319 6.66 -4.85 13.46
N ARG A 320 5.89 -5.14 14.52
CA ARG A 320 5.64 -6.51 14.96
C ARG A 320 4.56 -7.15 14.09
N LYS A 321 4.84 -8.37 13.61
CA LYS A 321 3.91 -9.22 12.87
C LYS A 321 2.86 -9.81 13.82
N ARG A 322 1.59 -9.71 13.42
CA ARG A 322 0.40 -10.32 14.04
C ARG A 322 -0.38 -11.08 12.98
N PHE A 323 0.30 -11.96 12.25
CA PHE A 323 -0.26 -12.61 11.07
C PHE A 323 -1.34 -13.66 11.41
N ASP A 324 -1.39 -14.10 12.66
CA ASP A 324 -2.53 -14.82 13.23
C ASP A 324 -3.82 -13.99 13.20
N GLN A 325 -3.72 -12.66 13.27
CA GLN A 325 -4.80 -11.69 13.07
C GLN A 325 -4.71 -10.98 11.71
N GLY A 326 -3.84 -11.45 10.82
CA GLY A 326 -3.64 -10.88 9.50
C GLY A 326 -3.15 -9.43 9.48
N ARG A 327 -2.47 -8.92 10.51
CA ARG A 327 -2.09 -7.50 10.65
C ARG A 327 -0.65 -7.29 11.14
N PHE A 328 -0.24 -6.03 11.23
CA PHE A 328 0.90 -5.53 12.00
C PHE A 328 0.42 -4.75 13.24
N ASP A 329 1.27 -4.65 14.26
CA ASP A 329 1.11 -3.64 15.32
C ASP A 329 1.53 -2.27 14.77
N THR A 330 0.59 -1.31 14.74
CA THR A 330 0.76 0.01 14.08
C THR A 330 1.65 0.99 14.85
N GLY A 331 1.87 0.75 16.14
CA GLY A 331 2.71 1.62 16.98
C GLY A 331 4.16 1.67 16.49
N GLY A 332 4.72 0.52 16.15
CA GLY A 332 6.08 0.37 15.62
C GLY A 332 7.16 1.15 16.37
N GLY A 333 8.28 1.39 15.70
CA GLY A 333 9.38 2.20 16.22
C GLY A 333 10.50 2.39 15.21
N TYR A 334 11.51 3.16 15.58
CA TYR A 334 12.77 3.20 14.85
C TYR A 334 13.63 2.03 15.28
N VAL A 335 14.30 1.37 14.34
CA VAL A 335 15.25 0.30 14.65
C VAL A 335 16.40 0.87 15.48
N THR A 336 16.74 0.16 16.56
CA THR A 336 17.86 0.54 17.44
C THR A 336 19.05 -0.39 17.29
N GLU A 337 18.82 -1.60 16.81
CA GLU A 337 19.85 -2.60 16.56
C GLU A 337 20.67 -2.27 15.31
N GLN A 338 21.94 -2.66 15.33
CA GLN A 338 22.78 -2.58 14.15
C GLN A 338 22.26 -3.55 13.08
N LEU A 339 21.94 -3.00 11.91
CA LEU A 339 21.58 -3.75 10.73
C LEU A 339 22.81 -4.05 9.86
N ILE A 340 22.75 -5.15 9.14
CA ILE A 340 23.77 -5.62 8.19
C ILE A 340 23.12 -5.85 6.83
N ASP A 341 23.91 -5.66 5.77
CA ASP A 341 23.44 -5.91 4.41
C ASP A 341 23.56 -7.38 4.03
N GLU A 342 24.60 -8.06 4.51
CA GLU A 342 24.81 -9.49 4.25
C GLU A 342 25.34 -10.18 5.51
N ARG A 343 24.76 -11.32 5.84
CA ARG A 343 25.26 -12.21 6.89
C ARG A 343 26.32 -13.13 6.32
N ILE A 344 27.58 -12.90 6.70
CA ILE A 344 28.67 -13.82 6.40
C ILE A 344 28.52 -15.05 7.30
N PHE A 345 28.11 -16.18 6.72
CA PHE A 345 28.20 -17.48 7.37
C PHE A 345 29.65 -17.97 7.21
N VAL A 346 30.45 -17.87 8.28
CA VAL A 346 31.74 -18.57 8.34
C VAL A 346 31.42 -20.01 8.73
N GLU A 347 31.74 -20.97 7.85
CA GLU A 347 31.60 -22.42 8.08
C GLU A 347 32.34 -22.91 9.34
#